data_AF-A0A917FE08-F1
#
_entry.id   AF-A0A917FE08-F1
#
_cell.length_a   1.000
_cell.length_b   1.000
_cell.length_c   1.000
_cell.angle_alpha   90.00
_cell.angle_beta   90.00
_cell.angle_gamma   90.00
#
_symmetry.space_group_name_H-M   'P 1'
#
loop_
_entity.id
_entity.type
_entity.pdbx_description
1 polymer ?
#
loop_
_entity_poly.entity_id
_entity_poly.type
_entity_poly.pdbx_seq_one_letter_code
_entity_poly.pdbx_strand_id
1 'polypeptide(L)' 'MEAKDDPAIIGDSEFTALLNAARQQDPEAMLQLIELFKADILRLSKVIYMPEEDVVSEIVLEFLEFVQQGKE' A
#
# COMPACT_ATOMS: atom_id res chain seq x y z
N MET A 1 -16.94 15.35 18.57
CA MET A 1 -15.99 15.73 17.51
C MET A 1 -14.73 14.93 17.77
N GLU A 2 -14.47 13.90 16.98
CA GLU A 2 -13.15 13.48 16.51
C GLU A 2 -13.44 12.73 15.19
N ALA A 3 -12.90 13.25 14.09
CA ALA A 3 -13.21 12.78 12.75
C ALA A 3 -12.32 11.59 12.42
N LYS A 4 -12.98 10.49 12.05
CA LYS A 4 -12.49 9.24 11.45
C LYS A 4 -11.24 9.42 10.57
N ASP A 5 -10.08 9.06 11.11
CA ASP A 5 -8.86 8.67 10.39
C ASP A 5 -8.59 7.19 10.67
N ASP A 6 -9.59 6.32 10.48
CA ASP A 6 -9.35 4.88 10.44
C ASP A 6 -9.24 4.46 8.97
N PRO A 7 -8.02 4.34 8.40
CA PRO A 7 -7.85 3.57 7.17
C PRO A 7 -8.44 2.19 7.43
N ALA A 8 -9.21 1.68 6.47
CA ALA A 8 -10.03 0.48 6.60
C ALA A 8 -9.40 -0.57 7.53
N ILE A 9 -10.01 -0.77 8.71
CA ILE A 9 -9.52 -1.72 9.72
C ILE A 9 -9.70 -3.12 9.15
N ILE A 10 -8.72 -3.56 8.37
CA ILE A 10 -8.59 -4.92 7.89
C ILE A 10 -8.12 -5.79 9.06
N GLY A 11 -8.76 -6.95 9.27
CA GLY A 11 -8.33 -7.86 10.33
C GLY A 11 -7.00 -8.54 9.98
N ASP A 12 -6.20 -8.91 10.98
CA ASP A 12 -4.88 -9.54 10.77
C ASP A 12 -4.93 -10.76 9.83
N SER A 13 -5.96 -11.60 9.94
CA SER A 13 -6.16 -12.77 9.07
C SER A 13 -6.47 -12.38 7.63
N GLU A 14 -7.26 -11.33 7.45
CA GLU A 14 -7.64 -10.80 6.13
C GLU A 14 -6.44 -10.12 5.46
N PHE A 15 -5.66 -9.37 6.23
CA PHE A 15 -4.41 -8.77 5.77
C PHE A 15 -3.38 -9.83 5.38
N THR A 16 -3.25 -10.90 6.17
CA THR A 16 -2.36 -12.03 5.85
C THR A 16 -2.79 -12.73 4.56
N ALA A 17 -4.09 -12.96 4.37
CA ALA A 17 -4.62 -13.55 3.13
C ALA A 17 -4.35 -12.64 1.93
N LEU A 18 -4.57 -11.33 2.08
CA LEU A 18 -4.33 -10.32 1.07
C LEU A 18 -2.85 -10.26 0.68
N LEU A 19 -1.93 -10.25 1.65
CA LEU A 19 -0.48 -10.29 1.41
C LEU A 19 -0.06 -11.55 0.65
N ASN A 20 -0.60 -12.72 1.03
CA ASN A 20 -0.28 -13.97 0.36
C ASN A 20 -0.81 -14.03 -1.08
N ALA A 21 -1.97 -13.43 -1.36
CA ALA A 21 -2.51 -13.30 -2.71
C ALA A 21 -1.66 -12.35 -3.55
N ALA A 22 -1.30 -11.18 -3.02
CA ALA A 22 -0.43 -10.23 -3.70
C ALA A 22 0.97 -10.80 -3.99
N ARG A 23 1.53 -11.62 -3.08
CA ARG A 23 2.78 -12.38 -3.32
C ARG A 23 2.68 -13.35 -4.48
N GLN A 24 1.48 -13.85 -4.80
CA GLN A 24 1.21 -14.71 -5.95
C GLN A 24 0.87 -13.91 -7.22
N GLN A 25 1.11 -12.60 -7.22
CA GLN A 25 0.85 -11.71 -8.34
C GLN A 25 -0.64 -11.60 -8.71
N ASP A 26 -1.53 -11.81 -7.74
CA ASP A 26 -2.97 -11.56 -7.90
C ASP A 26 -3.22 -10.05 -8.06
N PRO A 27 -3.72 -9.59 -9.23
CA PRO A 27 -3.87 -8.16 -9.52
C PRO A 27 -4.85 -7.46 -8.59
N GLU A 28 -5.96 -8.11 -8.25
CA GLU A 28 -6.97 -7.59 -7.34
C GLU A 28 -6.41 -7.39 -5.93
N ALA A 29 -5.61 -8.33 -5.43
CA ALA A 29 -4.94 -8.21 -4.14
C ALA A 29 -3.89 -7.09 -4.14
N MET A 30 -3.11 -6.95 -5.22
CA MET A 30 -2.17 -5.85 -5.37
C MET A 30 -2.87 -4.49 -5.33
N LEU A 31 -3.97 -4.34 -6.08
CA LEU A 31 -4.77 -3.11 -6.08
C LEU A 31 -5.36 -2.81 -4.70
N GLN A 32 -5.87 -3.83 -4.01
CA GLN A 32 -6.41 -3.67 -2.65
C GLN A 32 -5.33 -3.24 -1.64
N LEU A 33 -4.11 -3.77 -1.74
CA LEU A 33 -2.98 -3.31 -0.93
C LEU A 33 -2.63 -1.85 -1.20
N ILE A 34 -2.59 -1.43 -2.47
CA ILE A 34 -2.33 -0.04 -2.84
C ILE A 34 -3.41 0.87 -2.24
N GLU A 35 -4.69 0.51 -2.37
CA GLU A 35 -5.78 1.34 -1.84
C GLU A 35 -5.75 1.40 -0.31
N LEU A 36 -5.41 0.30 0.38
CA LEU A 36 -5.26 0.25 1.83
C LEU A 36 -4.24 1.28 2.34
N PHE A 37 -3.11 1.43 1.64
CA PHE A 37 -2.02 2.34 2.02
C PHE A 37 -2.01 3.68 1.27
N LYS A 38 -3.01 3.95 0.42
CA LYS A 38 -3.04 5.13 -0.44
C LYS A 38 -2.92 6.45 0.31
N ALA A 39 -3.57 6.56 1.46
CA ALA A 39 -3.49 7.75 2.30
C ALA A 39 -2.05 8.01 2.78
N ASP A 40 -1.33 6.95 3.14
CA ASP A 40 0.07 7.04 3.54
C ASP A 40 0.99 7.34 2.36
N ILE A 41 0.76 6.70 1.20
CA ILE A 41 1.51 6.96 -0.03
C ILE A 41 1.41 8.45 -0.42
N LEU A 42 0.18 9.01 -0.41
CA LEU A 42 -0.08 10.42 -0.70
C LEU A 42 0.45 11.37 0.40
N ARG A 43 0.57 10.91 1.63
CA ARG A 43 1.15 11.70 2.72
C ARG A 43 2.67 11.77 2.61
N LEU A 44 3.30 10.65 2.29
CA LEU A 44 4.75 10.54 2.10
C LEU A 44 5.22 11.25 0.82
N SER A 45 4.41 11.23 -0.25
CA SER A 45 4.77 11.90 -1.51
C SER A 45 4.99 13.41 -1.34
N LYS A 46 4.24 14.06 -0.45
CA LYS A 46 4.29 15.51 -0.21
C LYS A 46 5.59 16.02 0.40
N VAL A 47 6.40 15.16 1.01
CA VAL A 47 7.65 15.56 1.69
C VAL A 47 8.90 15.26 0.87
N ILE A 48 8.74 14.63 -0.30
CA ILE A 48 9.83 14.26 -1.20
C ILE A 48 9.96 15.34 -2.28
N TYR A 49 11.19 15.80 -2.55
CA TYR A 49 11.47 16.86 -3.53
C TYR A 49 11.53 16.31 -4.96
N MET A 50 10.35 15.97 -5.50
CA MET A 50 10.11 15.44 -6.86
C MET A 50 8.62 15.67 -7.21
N PRO A 51 8.21 15.66 -8.49
CA PRO A 51 6.78 15.71 -8.82
C PRO A 51 5.98 14.61 -8.11
N GLU A 52 4.81 14.97 -7.58
CA GLU A 52 4.01 14.06 -6.74
C GLU A 52 3.64 12.76 -7.46
N GLU A 53 3.30 12.83 -8.74
CA GLU A 53 2.96 11.66 -9.57
C GLU A 53 4.12 10.67 -9.70
N ASP A 54 5.35 11.20 -9.86
CA ASP A 54 6.56 10.38 -9.96
C ASP A 54 6.83 9.68 -8.63
N VAL A 55 6.74 10.42 -7.52
CA VAL A 55 6.95 9.86 -6.17
C VAL A 55 5.92 8.79 -5.83
N VAL A 56 4.64 9.03 -6.14
CA VAL A 56 3.58 8.03 -5.91
C VAL A 56 3.88 6.76 -6.70
N SER A 57 4.33 6.88 -7.95
CA SER A 57 4.65 5.74 -8.81
C SER A 57 5.83 4.93 -8.26
N GLU A 58 6.90 5.61 -7.81
CA GLU A 58 8.07 4.97 -7.20
C GLU A 58 7.70 4.25 -5.89
N ILE A 59 6.95 4.89 -5.00
CA ILE A 59 6.52 4.27 -3.73
C ILE A 59 5.67 3.02 -3.99
N VAL A 60 4.73 3.08 -4.94
CA VAL A 60 3.89 1.92 -5.29
C VAL A 60 4.74 0.78 -5.84
N LEU A 61 5.69 1.07 -6.74
CA LEU A 61 6.58 0.07 -7.32
C LEU A 61 7.42 -0.60 -6.23
N GLU A 62 8.16 0.18 -5.43
CA GLU A 62 9.01 -0.36 -4.36
C GLU A 62 8.19 -1.15 -3.33
N PHE A 63 6.99 -0.69 -3.00
CA PHE A 63 6.10 -1.38 -2.08
C PHE A 63 5.67 -2.75 -2.61
N LEU A 64 5.23 -2.84 -3.88
CA LEU A 64 4.82 -4.10 -4.47
C LEU A 64 6.01 -5.06 -4.67
N GLU A 65 7.18 -4.55 -5.03
CA GLU A 65 8.41 -5.34 -5.10
C GLU A 65 8.79 -5.90 -3.73
N PHE A 66 8.68 -5.09 -2.68
CA PHE A 66 8.91 -5.53 -1.31
C PHE A 66 7.96 -6.66 -0.90
N VAL A 67 6.66 -6.50 -1.17
CA VAL A 67 5.65 -7.54 -0.90
C VAL A 67 5.99 -8.84 -1.64
N GLN A 68 6.36 -8.76 -2.92
CA GLN A 68 6.72 -9.92 -3.75
C GLN A 68 8.01 -10.62 -3.28
N GLN A 69 9.01 -9.88 -2.83
CA GLN A 69 10.28 -10.45 -2.37
C GLN A 69 10.12 -11.26 -1.07
N GLY A 70 9.04 -11.03 -0.31
CA GLY A 70 8.73 -11.81 0.90
C GLY A 70 9.82 -11.79 1.96
N LYS A 71 10.71 -10.79 1.95
CA LYS A 71 11.80 -10.66 2.92
C LYS A 71 11.23 -10.28 4.28
N GLU A 72 11.24 -11.24 5.19
CA GLU A 72 11.18 -11.03 6.64
C GLU A 72 12.50 -10.44 7.15
#